data_AF-R9A2H1-F1
#
_entry.id   AF-R9A2H1-F1
#
_cell.length_a   1.000
_cell.length_b   1.000
_cell.length_c   1.000
_cell.angle_alpha   90.00
_cell.angle_beta   90.00
_cell.angle_gamma   90.00
#
_symmetry.space_group_name_H-M   'P 1'
#
loop_
_entity.id
_entity.type
_entity.pdbx_description
1 polymer ?
#
loop_
_entity_poly.entity_id
_entity_poly.type
_entity_poly.pdbx_seq_one_letter_code
_entity_poly.pdbx_strand_id
1 'polypeptide(L)'
;MIPSTVQPYETGDETTVIWKANLKEIKSHFKRGKSEFSLTWLLESEVLCDRIKLIAKDADWECEIQAMTRDRFHLHVLPKSDKSKILYSGVVTKKKGLFSFL
;
A
#
# COMPACT_ATOMS: atom_id res chain seq x y z
N MET A 1 -9.96 -1.70 12.86
CA MET A 1 -10.71 -2.75 12.16
C MET A 1 -9.70 -3.55 11.33
N ILE A 2 -9.46 -4.81 11.69
CA ILE A 2 -8.60 -5.71 10.93
C ILE A 2 -9.44 -6.20 9.73
N PRO A 3 -9.00 -6.05 8.48
CA PRO A 3 -9.73 -6.62 7.35
C PRO A 3 -9.83 -8.14 7.52
N SER A 4 -10.96 -8.70 7.12
CA SER A 4 -11.30 -10.13 7.08
C SER A 4 -10.11 -11.11 7.02
N THR A 5 -10.23 -12.24 7.71
CA THR A 5 -9.28 -13.38 7.67
C THR A 5 -9.20 -14.07 6.31
N VAL A 6 -10.09 -13.73 5.38
CA VAL A 6 -10.11 -14.24 4.00
C VAL A 6 -9.03 -13.54 3.21
N GLN A 7 -8.11 -14.31 2.63
CA GLN A 7 -7.05 -13.74 1.83
C GLN A 7 -7.63 -13.17 0.52
N PRO A 8 -7.16 -12.00 0.04
CA PRO A 8 -7.71 -11.31 -1.13
C PRO A 8 -7.92 -12.16 -2.38
N TYR A 9 -7.09 -13.19 -2.57
CA TYR A 9 -7.12 -14.04 -3.74
C TYR A 9 -8.21 -15.12 -3.69
N GLU A 10 -8.79 -15.40 -2.51
CA GLU A 10 -9.85 -16.41 -2.36
C GLU A 10 -11.20 -15.94 -2.90
N THR A 11 -11.43 -14.61 -2.97
CA THR A 11 -12.68 -14.03 -3.48
C THR A 11 -12.61 -13.57 -4.93
N GLY A 12 -11.41 -13.57 -5.54
CA GLY A 12 -11.20 -13.05 -6.90
C GLY A 12 -11.39 -11.52 -7.01
N ASP A 13 -11.44 -10.81 -5.87
CA ASP A 13 -11.63 -9.36 -5.87
C ASP A 13 -10.36 -8.65 -6.32
N GLU A 14 -10.46 -7.89 -7.41
CA GLU A 14 -9.37 -7.03 -7.85
C GLU A 14 -9.09 -5.96 -6.78
N THR A 15 -7.81 -5.78 -6.45
CA THR A 15 -7.37 -4.71 -5.54
C THR A 15 -6.70 -3.61 -6.33
N THR A 16 -7.32 -2.43 -6.34
CA THR A 16 -6.72 -1.21 -6.90
C THR A 16 -6.07 -0.40 -5.79
N VAL A 17 -4.87 0.12 -6.07
CA VAL A 17 -4.14 1.02 -5.16
C VAL A 17 -3.79 2.30 -5.89
N ILE A 18 -4.25 3.44 -5.37
CA ILE A 18 -3.81 4.76 -5.80
C ILE A 18 -2.81 5.27 -4.77
N TRP A 19 -1.62 5.63 -5.21
CA TRP A 19 -0.50 6.01 -4.34
C TRP A 19 0.01 7.41 -4.68
N LYS A 20 0.03 8.31 -3.69
CA LYS A 20 0.50 9.69 -3.85
C LYS A 20 1.52 10.02 -2.77
N ALA A 21 2.76 10.23 -3.18
CA ALA A 21 3.86 10.60 -2.29
C ALA A 21 4.13 12.11 -2.36
N ASN A 22 4.19 12.76 -1.20
CA ASN A 22 4.67 14.14 -1.04
C ASN A 22 5.92 14.15 -0.12
N LEU A 23 6.59 15.30 0.02
CA LEU A 23 7.82 15.45 0.82
C LEU A 23 7.67 15.11 2.32
N LYS A 24 6.45 15.16 2.89
CA LYS A 24 6.20 14.97 4.33
C LYS A 24 5.32 13.77 4.67
N GLU A 25 4.50 13.33 3.72
CA GLU A 25 3.50 12.29 3.94
C GLU A 25 3.22 11.56 2.64
N ILE A 26 2.93 10.27 2.76
CA ILE A 26 2.51 9.44 1.64
C ILE A 26 1.05 9.07 1.91
N LYS A 27 0.19 9.24 0.92
CA LYS A 27 -1.24 8.89 1.00
C LYS A 27 -1.56 7.79 0.01
N SER A 28 -2.41 6.87 0.41
CA SER A 28 -2.89 5.83 -0.48
C SER A 28 -4.38 5.60 -0.32
N HIS A 29 -5.02 5.21 -1.40
CA HIS A 29 -6.39 4.73 -1.41
C HIS A 29 -6.42 3.30 -1.95
N PHE A 30 -6.86 2.36 -1.11
CA PHE A 30 -7.05 0.95 -1.47
C PHE A 30 -8.53 0.70 -1.72
N LYS A 31 -8.83 0.04 -2.83
CA LYS A 31 -10.17 -0.46 -3.15
C LYS A 31 -10.11 -1.95 -3.44
N ARG A 32 -10.96 -2.72 -2.74
CA ARG A 32 -11.12 -4.16 -2.94
C ARG A 32 -12.60 -4.50 -2.85
N GLY A 33 -13.18 -4.96 -3.96
CA GLY A 33 -14.62 -5.18 -4.04
C GLY A 33 -15.41 -3.92 -3.65
N LYS A 34 -16.21 -4.01 -2.58
CA LYS A 34 -16.99 -2.88 -2.01
C LYS A 34 -16.28 -2.11 -0.89
N SER A 35 -15.09 -2.55 -0.48
CA SER A 35 -14.35 -1.98 0.64
C SER A 35 -13.32 -0.97 0.14
N GLU A 36 -13.27 0.18 0.79
CA GLU A 36 -12.32 1.25 0.49
C GLU A 36 -11.59 1.69 1.75
N PHE A 37 -10.27 1.91 1.64
CA PHE A 37 -9.42 2.32 2.76
C PHE A 37 -8.51 3.46 2.34
N SER A 38 -8.56 4.58 3.06
CA SER A 38 -7.68 5.71 2.87
C SER A 38 -6.65 5.75 4.00
N LEU A 39 -5.37 5.71 3.65
CA LEU A 39 -4.27 5.60 4.61
C LEU A 39 -3.30 6.76 4.42
N THR A 40 -2.85 7.29 5.54
CA THR A 40 -1.72 8.22 5.61
C THR A 40 -0.54 7.47 6.21
N TRP A 41 0.56 7.45 5.49
CA TRP A 41 1.77 6.72 5.82
C TRP A 41 2.84 7.67 6.33
N LEU A 42 3.52 7.22 7.37
CA LEU A 42 4.68 7.87 7.97
C LEU A 42 5.92 7.05 7.62
N LEU A 43 6.99 7.75 7.25
CA LEU A 43 8.32 7.16 7.09
C LEU A 43 8.94 7.04 8.47
N GLU A 44 9.07 5.83 8.99
CA GLU A 44 9.58 5.58 10.35
C GLU A 44 11.10 5.36 10.37
N SER A 45 11.72 5.01 9.23
CA SER A 45 13.13 4.62 9.15
C SER A 45 13.90 5.28 8.01
N GLU A 46 15.22 5.06 7.99
CA GLU A 46 16.06 5.35 6.83
C GLU A 46 15.54 4.64 5.58
N VAL A 47 15.56 5.37 4.47
CA VAL A 47 15.35 4.82 3.13
C VAL A 47 16.59 4.01 2.78
N LEU A 48 16.47 2.68 2.78
CA LEU A 48 17.52 1.82 2.24
C LEU A 48 17.47 1.91 0.71
N CYS A 49 18.62 1.76 0.05
CA CYS A 49 18.76 1.99 -1.39
C CYS A 49 17.72 1.26 -2.25
N ASP A 50 17.24 0.09 -1.81
CA ASP A 50 16.29 -0.77 -2.51
C ASP A 50 14.94 -0.95 -1.78
N ARG A 51 14.80 -0.41 -0.56
CA ARG A 51 13.66 -0.71 0.32
C ARG A 51 13.21 0.51 1.15
N ILE A 52 11.90 0.77 1.13
CA ILE A 52 11.25 1.78 1.98
C ILE A 52 10.22 1.10 2.86
N LYS A 53 10.28 1.33 4.17
CA LYS A 53 9.27 0.89 5.14
C LYS A 53 8.43 2.07 5.61
N LEU A 54 7.11 1.89 5.61
CA LEU A 54 6.18 2.92 6.06
C LEU A 54 5.15 2.31 7.02
N ILE A 55 4.67 3.15 7.94
CA ILE A 55 3.63 2.77 8.88
C ILE A 55 2.41 3.65 8.69
N ALA A 56 1.22 3.04 8.69
CA ALA A 56 -0.02 3.79 8.69
C ALA A 56 -0.21 4.50 10.04
N LYS A 57 -0.50 5.80 9.98
CA LYS A 57 -0.71 6.67 11.14
C LYS A 57 -1.87 6.21 12.01
N ASP A 58 -3.02 5.94 11.38
CA ASP A 58 -4.29 5.73 12.06
C ASP A 58 -4.85 4.31 11.83
N ALA A 59 -4.02 3.38 11.37
CA ALA A 59 -4.41 1.99 11.10
C ALA A 59 -3.33 1.01 11.53
N ASP A 60 -3.75 -0.24 11.77
CA ASP A 60 -2.86 -1.35 12.08
C ASP A 60 -2.18 -1.91 10.81
N TRP A 61 -1.53 -1.06 10.02
CA TRP A 61 -0.95 -1.42 8.73
C TRP A 61 0.53 -0.96 8.68
N GLU A 62 1.40 -1.82 8.19
CA GLU A 62 2.80 -1.57 7.82
C GLU A 62 2.94 -1.92 6.34
N CYS A 63 3.72 -1.16 5.59
CA CYS A 63 4.06 -1.51 4.21
C CYS A 63 5.54 -1.44 3.91
N GLU A 64 5.96 -2.32 3.02
CA GLU A 64 7.30 -2.36 2.45
C GLU A 64 7.21 -2.13 0.93
N ILE A 65 7.99 -1.17 0.45
CA ILE A 65 8.15 -0.87 -0.98
C ILE A 65 9.51 -1.39 -1.42
N GLN A 66 9.52 -2.16 -2.50
CA GLN A 66 10.72 -2.76 -3.11
C GLN A 66 10.68 -2.65 -4.63
N ALA A 67 11.79 -3.03 -5.29
CA ALA A 67 11.88 -3.15 -6.75
C ALA A 67 11.39 -1.88 -7.48
N MET A 68 11.79 -0.72 -6.97
CA MET A 68 11.36 0.59 -7.48
C MET A 68 12.01 0.87 -8.83
N THR A 69 11.17 0.95 -9.86
CA THR A 69 11.52 1.52 -11.16
C THR A 69 10.92 2.92 -11.28
N ARG A 70 11.20 3.61 -12.39
CA ARG A 70 10.61 4.93 -12.67
C ARG A 70 9.07 4.94 -12.56
N ASP A 71 8.44 3.83 -12.95
CA ASP A 71 7.01 3.75 -13.21
C ASP A 71 6.29 2.67 -12.42
N ARG A 72 7.01 1.79 -11.73
CA ARG A 72 6.45 0.64 -11.02
C ARG A 72 7.25 0.32 -9.77
N PHE A 73 6.59 -0.19 -8.75
CA PHE A 73 7.24 -0.75 -7.56
C PHE A 73 6.44 -1.93 -7.03
N HIS A 74 7.08 -2.82 -6.29
CA HIS A 74 6.37 -3.83 -5.51
C HIS A 74 5.97 -3.24 -4.17
N LEU A 75 4.69 -3.39 -3.84
CA LEU A 75 4.12 -2.98 -2.58
C LEU A 75 3.66 -4.21 -1.82
N HIS A 76 4.13 -4.33 -0.59
CA HIS A 76 3.74 -5.38 0.33
C HIS A 76 3.18 -4.74 1.60
N VAL A 77 2.01 -5.18 2.03
CA VAL A 77 1.26 -4.58 3.14
C VAL A 77 0.81 -5.68 4.10
N LEU A 78 1.08 -5.44 5.38
CA LEU A 78 0.89 -6.38 6.48
C LEU A 78 0.23 -5.65 7.66
N PRO A 79 -0.48 -6.35 8.55
CA PRO A 79 -0.85 -5.78 9.85
C PRO A 79 0.40 -5.54 10.72
N LYS A 80 0.40 -4.49 11.57
CA LYS A 80 1.50 -4.32 12.55
C LYS A 80 1.40 -5.37 13.66
N SER A 81 0.17 -5.66 14.09
CA SER A 81 -0.11 -6.61 15.17
C SER A 81 0.13 -8.09 14.80
N ASP A 82 0.05 -8.44 13.51
CA ASP A 82 0.12 -9.82 13.04
C ASP A 82 0.78 -9.91 11.67
N LYS A 83 2.10 -10.11 11.66
CA LYS A 83 2.92 -10.19 10.44
C LYS A 83 2.76 -11.49 9.65
N SER A 84 1.95 -12.44 10.13
CA SER A 84 1.67 -13.68 9.40
C SER A 84 0.67 -13.51 8.26
N LYS A 85 -0.07 -12.38 8.25
CA LYS A 85 -1.13 -12.09 7.27
C LYS A 85 -0.66 -11.09 6.22
N ILE A 86 -1.11 -11.31 4.98
CA ILE A 86 -0.87 -10.38 3.87
C ILE A 86 -2.16 -9.62 3.58
N LEU A 87 -2.13 -8.30 3.80
CA LEU A 87 -3.25 -7.43 3.45
C LEU A 87 -3.24 -7.12 1.95
N TYR A 88 -2.07 -6.87 1.38
CA TYR A 88 -1.86 -6.66 -0.06
C TYR A 88 -0.43 -7.01 -0.43
N SER A 89 -0.23 -7.61 -1.60
CA SER A 89 1.11 -7.84 -2.17
C SER A 89 1.01 -7.79 -3.69
N GLY A 90 1.74 -6.90 -4.34
CA GLY A 90 1.67 -6.80 -5.80
C GLY A 90 2.45 -5.64 -6.40
N VAL A 91 2.42 -5.56 -7.74
CA VAL A 91 3.02 -4.46 -8.51
C VAL A 91 2.07 -3.27 -8.50
N VAL A 92 2.55 -2.13 -8.05
CA VAL A 92 1.87 -0.83 -8.18
C VAL A 92 2.49 -0.08 -9.34
N THR A 93 1.66 0.45 -10.24
CA THR A 93 2.09 1.24 -11.39
C THR A 93 1.75 2.71 -11.17
N LYS A 94 2.74 3.58 -11.38
CA LYS A 94 2.58 5.02 -11.39
C LYS A 94 1.83 5.44 -12.66
N LYS A 95 0.58 5.88 -12.51
CA LYS A 95 -0.16 6.53 -13.60
C LYS A 95 0.55 7.84 -13.99
N LYS A 96 0.70 8.06 -15.29
CA LYS A 96 1.20 9.32 -15.90
C LYS A 96 0.10 9.91 -16.80
N GLY A 97 -0.03 11.24 -16.83
CA GLY A 97 -0.97 11.96 -17.70
C GLY A 97 -2.12 12.66 -16.97
N LEU A 98 -3.03 13.30 -17.72
CA LEU A 98 -4.10 14.18 -17.21
C LEU A 98 -5.02 13.53 -16.16
N PHE A 99 -5.15 12.20 -16.17
CA PHE A 99 -5.99 11.44 -15.24
C PHE A 99 -5.25 10.98 -13.97
N SER A 100 -4.08 11.54 -13.65
CA SER A 100 -3.34 11.19 -12.42
C SER A 100 -4.03 11.61 -11.11
N PHE A 101 -5.18 12.28 -11.20
CA PHE A 101 -5.97 12.79 -10.09
C PHE A 101 -7.30 12.04 -9.87
N LEU A 102 -7.60 11.04 -10.71
CA LEU A 102 -8.77 10.15 -10.63
C LEU A 102 -8.34 8.71 -10.30
#